data_AF-A0A7Y1LAS9-F1
#
_entry.id   AF-A0A7Y1LAS9-F1
#
_cell.length_a   1.000
_cell.length_b   1.000
_cell.length_c   1.000
_cell.angle_alpha   90.00
_cell.angle_beta   90.00
_cell.angle_gamma   90.00
#
_symmetry.space_group_name_H-M   'P 1'
#
loop_
_entity.id
_entity.type
_entity.pdbx_description
1 polymer ?
#
loop_
_entity_poly.entity_id
_entity_poly.type
_entity_poly.pdbx_seq_one_letter_code
_entity_poly.pdbx_strand_id
1 'polypeptide(L)'
;MDPILAALPPSLLKLVEGSLSNDEVSSDEEMLEYFISNGLTEAQARQALTHRDQYLNNIYLEGFTPITSVDEALHFNPHTRQFEPD
;
A
#
# COMPACT_ATOMS: atom_id res chain seq x y z
N MET A 1 -9.49 -4.63 7.24
CA MET A 1 -9.46 -4.55 5.76
C MET A 1 -9.97 -3.18 5.35
N ASP A 2 -9.33 -2.52 4.39
CA ASP A 2 -9.79 -1.25 3.83
C ASP A 2 -10.76 -1.51 2.67
N PRO A 3 -12.08 -1.29 2.84
CA PRO A 3 -13.06 -1.69 1.82
C PRO A 3 -12.98 -0.85 0.55
N ILE A 4 -12.44 0.36 0.60
CA ILE A 4 -12.33 1.26 -0.56
C ILE A 4 -11.20 0.80 -1.47
N LEU A 5 -10.07 0.39 -0.87
CA LEU A 5 -8.88 -0.02 -1.59
C LEU A 5 -8.89 -1.52 -1.93
N ALA A 6 -9.40 -2.37 -1.05
CA ALA A 6 -9.43 -3.81 -1.29
C ALA A 6 -10.41 -4.23 -2.40
N ALA A 7 -11.31 -3.34 -2.81
CA ALA A 7 -12.17 -3.52 -3.99
C ALA A 7 -11.48 -3.14 -5.32
N LEU A 8 -10.25 -2.62 -5.28
CA LEU A 8 -9.50 -2.26 -6.49
C LEU A 8 -9.20 -3.50 -7.35
N PRO A 9 -9.13 -3.35 -8.68
CA PRO A 9 -8.53 -4.35 -9.55
C PRO A 9 -7.13 -4.73 -9.05
N PRO A 10 -6.71 -6.01 -9.15
CA PRO A 10 -5.42 -6.46 -8.63
C PRO A 10 -4.21 -5.67 -9.15
N SER A 11 -4.26 -5.22 -10.41
CA SER A 11 -3.21 -4.39 -11.00
C SER A 11 -3.09 -3.01 -10.35
N LEU A 12 -4.21 -2.39 -9.97
CA LEU A 12 -4.22 -1.09 -9.30
C LEU A 12 -3.83 -1.22 -7.83
N LEU A 13 -4.28 -2.28 -7.16
CA LEU A 13 -3.88 -2.56 -5.79
C LEU A 13 -2.35 -2.75 -5.70
N LYS A 14 -1.77 -3.55 -6.60
CA LYS A 14 -0.32 -3.76 -6.69
C LYS A 14 0.45 -2.47 -6.98
N LEU A 15 -0.10 -1.59 -7.80
CA LEU A 15 0.50 -0.28 -8.06
C LEU A 15 0.50 0.58 -6.79
N VAL A 16 -0.62 0.62 -6.06
CA VAL A 16 -0.74 1.37 -4.81
C VAL A 16 0.24 0.86 -3.76
N GLU A 17 0.18 -0.43 -3.44
CA GLU A 17 1.05 -1.05 -2.42
C GLU A 17 2.53 -0.92 -2.81
N GLY A 18 2.86 -1.13 -4.09
CA GLY A 18 4.21 -0.98 -4.61
C GLY A 18 4.73 0.47 -4.52
N SER A 19 3.91 1.46 -4.87
CA SER A 19 4.31 2.87 -4.73
C SER A 19 4.47 3.28 -3.28
N LEU A 20 3.54 2.90 -2.40
CA LEU A 20 3.61 3.22 -0.98
C LEU A 20 4.87 2.65 -0.31
N SER A 21 5.28 1.42 -0.67
CA SER A 21 6.47 0.80 -0.10
C SER A 21 7.80 1.38 -0.60
N ASN A 22 7.84 1.89 -1.83
CA ASN A 22 9.10 2.21 -2.51
C ASN A 22 9.33 3.72 -2.77
N ASP A 23 8.33 4.58 -2.59
CA ASP A 23 8.45 6.01 -2.87
C ASP A 23 8.67 6.86 -1.60
N GLU A 24 9.95 7.07 -1.29
CA GLU A 24 10.42 7.88 -0.16
C GLU A 24 10.54 9.38 -0.47
N VAL A 25 10.36 9.80 -1.72
CA VAL A 25 10.80 11.13 -2.18
C VAL A 25 9.64 12.02 -2.61
N SER A 26 8.60 11.43 -3.22
CA SER A 26 7.44 12.19 -3.67
C SER A 26 6.67 12.80 -2.51
N SER A 27 6.13 14.01 -2.70
CA SER A 27 5.12 14.56 -1.79
C SER A 27 3.81 13.77 -1.83
N ASP A 28 2.95 13.97 -0.84
CA ASP A 28 1.60 13.37 -0.84
C ASP A 28 0.78 13.87 -2.03
N GLU A 29 0.92 15.14 -2.41
CA GLU A 29 0.28 15.69 -3.61
C GLU A 29 0.74 15.00 -4.89
N GLU A 30 2.05 14.79 -5.08
CA GLU A 30 2.60 14.11 -6.25
C GLU A 30 2.12 12.64 -6.33
N MET A 31 2.11 11.93 -5.21
CA MET A 31 1.59 10.56 -5.17
C MET A 31 0.07 10.50 -5.42
N LEU A 32 -0.69 11.46 -4.90
CA LEU A 32 -2.12 11.56 -5.16
C LEU A 32 -2.40 11.72 -6.66
N GLU A 33 -1.71 12.66 -7.31
CA GLU A 33 -1.81 12.88 -8.76
C GLU A 33 -1.39 11.63 -9.54
N TYR A 34 -0.30 10.98 -9.12
CA TYR A 34 0.17 9.74 -9.73
C TYR A 34 -0.89 8.64 -9.68
N PHE A 35 -1.50 8.39 -8.51
CA PHE A 35 -2.57 7.40 -8.38
C PHE A 35 -3.79 7.72 -9.24
N ILE A 36 -4.22 8.98 -9.28
CA ILE A 36 -5.35 9.41 -10.10
C ILE A 36 -5.03 9.21 -11.59
N SER A 37 -3.81 9.57 -12.03
CA SER A 37 -3.38 9.40 -13.42
C SER A 37 -3.35 7.93 -13.87
N ASN A 38 -3.17 7.00 -12.92
CA ASN A 38 -3.19 5.56 -13.15
C ASN A 38 -4.58 4.92 -13.00
N GLY A 39 -5.63 5.71 -12.74
CA GLY A 39 -7.02 5.26 -12.77
C GLY A 39 -7.70 5.10 -11.41
N LEU A 40 -7.08 5.56 -10.32
CA LEU A 40 -7.79 5.70 -9.04
C LEU A 40 -8.72 6.92 -9.08
N THR A 41 -9.85 6.84 -8.38
CA THR A 41 -10.61 8.03 -8.02
C THR A 41 -9.86 8.84 -6.97
N GLU A 42 -10.16 10.14 -6.85
CA GLU A 42 -9.55 10.97 -5.80
C GLU A 42 -9.79 10.39 -4.39
N ALA A 43 -10.98 9.86 -4.13
CA ALA A 43 -11.29 9.23 -2.85
C ALA A 43 -10.39 8.00 -2.58
N GLN A 44 -10.17 7.15 -3.58
CA GLN A 44 -9.25 6.01 -3.45
C GLN A 44 -7.80 6.47 -3.28
N ALA A 45 -7.35 7.47 -4.03
CA ALA A 45 -5.99 8.00 -3.92
C ALA A 45 -5.73 8.60 -2.54
N ARG A 46 -6.67 9.39 -2.00
CA ARG A 46 -6.59 9.92 -0.63
C ARG A 46 -6.58 8.80 0.41
N GLN A 47 -7.41 7.78 0.22
CA GLN A 47 -7.43 6.63 1.12
C GLN A 47 -6.11 5.84 1.07
N ALA A 48 -5.49 5.68 -0.10
CA ALA A 48 -4.19 5.03 -0.22
C ALA A 48 -3.12 5.74 0.62
N LEU A 49 -3.11 7.08 0.60
CA LEU A 49 -2.14 7.88 1.36
C LEU A 49 -2.27 7.73 2.88
N THR A 50 -3.42 7.33 3.43
CA THR A 50 -3.53 7.08 4.88
C THR A 50 -2.66 5.91 5.35
N HIS A 51 -2.23 5.05 4.43
CA HIS A 51 -1.38 3.90 4.70
C HIS A 51 0.11 4.18 4.47
N ARG A 52 0.47 5.38 4.00
CA ARG A 52 1.85 5.71 3.57
C ARG A 52 2.89 5.43 4.64
N ASP A 53 2.67 5.93 5.85
CA ASP A 53 3.61 5.74 6.97
C ASP A 53 3.82 4.27 7.33
N GLN A 54 2.79 3.43 7.16
CA GLN A 54 2.87 2.00 7.46
C GLN A 54 3.62 1.23 6.38
N TYR A 55 3.41 1.58 5.11
CA TYR A 55 4.05 0.89 3.99
C TYR A 55 5.49 1.34 3.74
N LEU A 56 5.83 2.59 4.07
CA LEU A 56 7.12 3.16 3.72
C LEU A 56 8.27 2.29 4.26
N ASN A 57 9.12 1.80 3.36
CA ASN A 57 10.23 0.88 3.66
C ASN A 57 9.84 -0.51 4.20
N ASN A 58 8.55 -0.84 4.26
CA ASN A 58 8.04 -2.15 4.62
C ASN A 58 7.57 -2.91 3.37
N ILE A 59 8.00 -4.18 3.27
CA ILE A 59 7.58 -5.09 2.20
C ILE A 59 6.58 -6.07 2.80
N TYR A 60 5.36 -6.09 2.29
CA TYR A 60 4.32 -7.01 2.74
C TYR A 60 4.16 -8.23 1.84
N LEU A 61 3.72 -9.34 2.42
CA LEU A 61 3.36 -10.54 1.67
C LEU A 61 2.07 -10.29 0.88
N GLU A 62 2.04 -10.69 -0.39
CA GLU A 62 0.86 -10.55 -1.25
C GLU A 62 -0.38 -11.21 -0.62
N GLY A 63 -1.48 -10.44 -0.50
CA GLY A 63 -2.72 -10.88 0.15
C GLY A 63 -2.71 -10.80 1.69
N PHE A 64 -1.58 -10.50 2.31
CA PHE A 64 -1.40 -10.29 3.74
C PHE A 64 -0.85 -8.88 3.99
N THR A 65 -1.51 -7.89 3.40
CA THR A 65 -1.11 -6.48 3.46
C THR A 65 -2.03 -5.69 4.40
N PRO A 66 -1.61 -4.53 4.92
CA PRO A 66 -2.49 -3.68 5.72
C PRO A 66 -3.78 -3.26 4.99
N ILE A 67 -3.81 -3.28 3.66
CA ILE A 67 -5.02 -2.96 2.90
C ILE A 67 -5.96 -4.17 2.84
N THR A 68 -5.42 -5.35 2.53
CA THR A 68 -6.20 -6.56 2.26
C THR A 68 -6.55 -7.36 3.51
N SER A 69 -5.67 -7.36 4.51
CA SER A 69 -5.69 -8.27 5.66
C SER A 69 -5.14 -7.60 6.92
N VAL A 70 -5.75 -6.48 7.36
CA VAL A 70 -5.30 -5.65 8.51
C VAL A 70 -4.89 -6.46 9.74
N ASP A 71 -5.68 -7.43 10.18
CA ASP A 71 -5.42 -8.21 11.40
C ASP A 71 -4.41 -9.36 11.20
N GLU A 72 -4.00 -9.60 9.95
CA GLU A 72 -3.11 -10.68 9.54
C GLU A 72 -1.98 -10.16 8.63
N ALA A 73 -1.64 -8.88 8.73
CA ALA A 73 -0.60 -8.27 7.89
C ALA A 73 0.76 -8.89 8.22
N LEU A 74 1.52 -9.24 7.17
CA LEU A 74 2.82 -9.90 7.31
C LEU A 74 3.89 -9.08 6.58
N HIS A 75 4.81 -8.47 7.32
CA HIS A 75 5.93 -7.72 6.75
C HIS A 75 7.21 -8.56 6.74
N PHE A 76 8.10 -8.28 5.78
CA PHE A 76 9.38 -8.95 5.68
C PHE A 76 10.37 -8.39 6.70
N ASN A 77 10.87 -9.24 7.60
CA ASN A 77 11.95 -8.90 8.52
C ASN A 77 13.31 -9.28 7.90
N PRO A 78 14.19 -8.30 7.60
CA PRO A 78 15.47 -8.56 6.95
C PRO A 78 16.47 -9.32 7.85
N HIS A 79 16.30 -9.30 9.17
CA HIS A 79 17.19 -9.95 10.12
C HIS A 79 16.92 -11.46 10.20
N THR A 80 15.65 -11.84 10.28
CA THR A 80 15.22 -13.25 10.32
C THR A 80 15.04 -13.84 8.93
N ARG A 81 14.92 -12.98 7.90
CA ARG A 81 14.60 -13.32 6.50
C ARG A 81 13.26 -14.05 6.37
N GLN A 82 12.32 -13.70 7.23
CA GLN A 82 10.97 -14.28 7.26
C GLN A 82 9.93 -13.17 7.20
N PHE A 83 8.70 -13.56 6.83
CA PHE A 83 7.54 -12.72 7.01
C PHE A 83 6.99 -12.90 8.41
N GLU A 84 6.78 -11.80 9.12
CA GLU A 84 6.36 -11.75 10.52
C GLU A 84 5.12 -10.86 10.64
N PRO A 85 4.23 -11.12 11.62
CA PRO A 85 3.12 -10.22 11.91
C PRO A 85 3.61 -8.80 12.24
N ASP A 86 2.86 -7.80 11.77
CA ASP A 86 3.04 -6.38 12.14
C ASP A 86 2.83 -6.12 13.64
#